data_AF-A0A388M1I2-F1
#
_entry.id   AF-A0A388M1I2-F1
#
_cell.length_a   1.000
_cell.length_b   1.000
_cell.length_c   1.000
_cell.angle_alpha   90.00
_cell.angle_beta   90.00
_cell.angle_gamma   90.00
#
_symmetry.space_group_name_H-M   'P 1'
#
loop_
_entity.id
_entity.type
_entity.pdbx_description
1 polymer ?
#
loop_
_entity_poly.entity_id
_entity_poly.type
_entity_poly.pdbx_seq_one_letter_code
_entity_poly.pdbx_strand_id
1 'polypeptide(L)'
;MEERQRLEEERDVRLLRIIRSEMRKGCDDERQRYERKGKMAARGSGTTETIDDEKERLRRIIAPRTLGDAEDFEDEELLTLRMLVFKLGQTEKRKRGPDIPVGNSPPVITPEKKCMGMLLDEARARIEQLKLERGSDMGTMSTPTKIDLSLKHITTSCGPGGKEKFEQECLDFYDALPIDELKEACRREKVPYENSEYAIKRLIIQRSAVTYDPTTIPLPLSSILRMQTQSSKGVVLKEEATQEPYDSEASFSENDSE
;
A
#
# COMPACT_ATOMS: atom_id res chain seq x y z
N MET A 1 -45.81 13.70 -1.95
CA MET A 1 -44.99 13.13 -0.85
C MET A 1 -44.79 11.64 -1.09
N GLU A 2 -45.83 10.87 -1.41
CA GLU A 2 -45.75 9.43 -1.71
C GLU A 2 -44.83 9.07 -2.90
N GLU A 3 -44.83 9.84 -3.99
CA GLU A 3 -43.96 9.53 -5.15
C GLU A 3 -42.46 9.65 -4.82
N ARG A 4 -42.08 10.56 -3.92
CA ARG A 4 -40.69 10.72 -3.49
C ARG A 4 -40.25 9.55 -2.62
N GLN A 5 -41.14 9.10 -1.73
CA GLN A 5 -40.90 7.96 -0.86
C GLN A 5 -40.76 6.66 -1.65
N ARG A 6 -41.58 6.49 -2.70
CA ARG A 6 -41.52 5.33 -3.59
C ARG A 6 -40.21 5.24 -4.37
N LEU A 7 -39.67 6.38 -4.83
CA LEU A 7 -38.36 6.43 -5.51
C LEU A 7 -37.20 6.12 -4.57
N GLU A 8 -37.32 6.52 -3.31
CA GLU A 8 -36.33 6.23 -2.26
C GLU A 8 -36.32 4.74 -1.91
N GLU A 9 -37.51 4.15 -1.73
CA GLU A 9 -37.67 2.70 -1.53
C GLU A 9 -37.14 1.89 -2.71
N GLU A 10 -37.38 2.33 -3.96
CA GLU A 10 -36.84 1.65 -5.15
C GLU A 10 -35.30 1.69 -5.20
N ARG A 11 -34.71 2.83 -4.81
CA ARG A 11 -33.26 2.98 -4.68
C ARG A 11 -32.68 2.06 -3.61
N ASP A 12 -33.33 2.01 -2.45
CA ASP A 12 -32.90 1.15 -1.34
C ASP A 12 -33.01 -0.34 -1.69
N VAL A 13 -34.10 -0.74 -2.37
CA VAL A 13 -34.26 -2.12 -2.85
C VAL A 13 -33.16 -2.48 -3.86
N ARG A 14 -32.82 -1.57 -4.78
CA ARG A 14 -31.72 -1.78 -5.74
C ARG A 14 -30.38 -1.88 -5.02
N LEU A 15 -30.10 -1.00 -4.06
CA LEU A 15 -28.86 -1.00 -3.28
C LEU A 15 -28.71 -2.28 -2.46
N LEU A 16 -29.76 -2.70 -1.75
CA LEU A 16 -29.76 -3.94 -0.96
C LEU A 16 -29.56 -5.17 -1.85
N ARG A 17 -30.07 -5.16 -3.09
CA ARG A 17 -29.82 -6.23 -4.06
C ARG A 17 -28.33 -6.34 -4.42
N ILE A 18 -27.68 -5.20 -4.68
CA ILE A 18 -26.25 -5.12 -5.02
C ILE A 18 -25.40 -5.62 -3.84
N ILE A 19 -25.67 -5.13 -2.62
CA ILE A 19 -24.94 -5.56 -1.42
C ILE A 19 -25.08 -7.07 -1.20
N ARG A 20 -26.28 -7.63 -1.36
CA ARG A 20 -26.53 -9.07 -1.21
C ARG A 20 -25.90 -9.93 -2.30
N SER A 21 -25.72 -9.41 -3.52
CA SER A 21 -24.99 -10.11 -4.57
C SER A 21 -23.48 -10.06 -4.34
N GLU A 22 -22.96 -8.92 -3.91
CA GLU A 22 -21.53 -8.71 -3.64
C GLU A 22 -21.05 -9.60 -2.49
N MET A 23 -21.78 -9.58 -1.37
CA MET A 23 -21.50 -10.42 -0.20
C MET A 23 -21.49 -11.92 -0.53
N ARG A 24 -22.30 -12.36 -1.50
CA ARG A 24 -22.32 -13.76 -1.95
C ARG A 24 -21.14 -14.10 -2.84
N LYS A 25 -20.73 -13.17 -3.71
CA LYS A 25 -19.62 -13.35 -4.64
C LYS A 25 -18.26 -13.47 -3.92
N GLY A 26 -18.08 -12.73 -2.83
CA GLY A 26 -16.86 -12.80 -2.00
C GLY A 26 -16.64 -14.18 -1.33
N CYS A 27 -17.71 -14.87 -0.91
CA CYS A 27 -17.58 -16.18 -0.25
C CYS A 27 -17.24 -17.32 -1.23
N ASP A 28 -17.70 -17.26 -2.48
CA ASP A 28 -17.46 -18.32 -3.47
C ASP A 28 -16.02 -18.28 -4.02
N ASP A 29 -15.42 -17.10 -4.18
CA ASP A 29 -14.05 -16.93 -4.66
C ASP A 29 -12.99 -17.42 -3.67
N GLU A 30 -13.24 -17.26 -2.36
CA GLU A 30 -12.34 -17.74 -1.32
C GLU A 30 -12.35 -19.28 -1.25
N ARG A 31 -13.53 -19.90 -1.38
CA ARG A 31 -13.68 -21.37 -1.42
C ARG A 31 -12.99 -21.98 -2.64
N GLN A 32 -13.07 -21.32 -3.81
CA GLN A 32 -12.47 -21.80 -5.04
C GLN A 32 -10.93 -21.74 -5.04
N ARG A 33 -10.33 -20.82 -4.27
CA ARG A 33 -8.87 -20.78 -4.04
C ARG A 33 -8.36 -21.92 -3.16
N TYR A 34 -9.16 -22.39 -2.20
CA TYR A 34 -8.77 -23.52 -1.34
C TYR A 34 -8.93 -24.88 -2.01
N GLU A 35 -9.90 -25.07 -2.92
CA GLU A 35 -10.10 -26.36 -3.61
C GLU A 35 -9.06 -26.63 -4.72
N ARG A 36 -8.49 -25.61 -5.37
CA ARG A 36 -7.43 -25.80 -6.39
C ARG A 36 -6.07 -26.21 -5.83
N LYS A 37 -5.84 -26.10 -4.51
CA LYS A 37 -4.53 -26.37 -3.88
C LYS A 37 -4.34 -27.81 -3.39
N GLY A 38 -5.35 -28.68 -3.55
CA GLY A 38 -5.36 -30.02 -2.95
C GLY A 38 -5.04 -31.21 -3.86
N LYS A 39 -4.78 -31.02 -5.17
CA LYS A 39 -4.73 -32.18 -6.10
C LYS A 39 -3.74 -32.09 -7.26
N MET A 40 -2.60 -31.44 -7.10
CA MET A 40 -1.43 -31.77 -7.94
C MET A 40 -0.52 -32.71 -7.16
N ALA A 41 -0.92 -33.98 -7.24
CA ALA A 41 -0.08 -35.10 -6.88
C ALA A 41 1.23 -35.04 -7.67
N ALA A 42 2.31 -35.20 -6.93
CA ALA A 42 3.65 -35.53 -7.39
C ALA A 42 3.62 -36.52 -8.56
N ARG A 43 4.11 -36.07 -9.74
CA ARG A 43 4.70 -36.93 -10.79
C ARG A 43 5.33 -36.06 -11.88
N GLY A 44 6.62 -36.27 -12.10
CA GLY A 44 7.42 -35.63 -13.17
C GLY A 44 8.78 -35.21 -12.65
N SER A 45 9.67 -36.17 -12.34
CA SER A 45 10.70 -36.66 -13.26
C SER A 45 11.80 -35.63 -13.50
N GLY A 46 12.94 -35.85 -12.84
CA GLY A 46 14.18 -35.11 -12.99
C GLY A 46 14.82 -35.34 -14.35
N THR A 47 14.25 -34.69 -15.35
CA THR A 47 14.85 -34.52 -16.67
C THR A 47 15.43 -33.11 -16.67
N THR A 48 16.71 -32.97 -16.98
CA THR A 48 17.43 -31.69 -17.09
C THR A 48 16.69 -30.78 -18.07
N GLU A 49 15.75 -30.00 -17.55
CA GLU A 49 14.94 -29.04 -18.31
C GLU A 49 15.92 -28.01 -18.88
N THR A 50 16.01 -27.96 -20.20
CA THR A 50 16.92 -27.02 -20.85
C THR A 50 16.37 -25.61 -20.65
N ILE A 51 17.24 -24.59 -20.74
CA ILE A 51 16.84 -23.18 -20.57
C ILE A 51 15.68 -22.80 -21.52
N ASP A 52 15.61 -23.44 -22.70
CA ASP A 52 14.52 -23.23 -23.65
C ASP A 52 13.19 -23.84 -23.20
N ASP A 53 13.19 -24.99 -22.52
CA ASP A 53 11.98 -25.62 -21.97
C ASP A 53 11.37 -24.79 -20.83
N GLU A 54 12.19 -24.28 -19.91
CA GLU A 54 11.73 -23.38 -18.84
C GLU A 54 11.21 -22.05 -19.42
N LYS A 55 11.84 -21.54 -20.49
CA LYS A 55 11.38 -20.32 -21.19
C LYS A 55 10.03 -20.53 -21.89
N GLU A 56 9.82 -21.69 -22.50
CA GLU A 56 8.55 -22.12 -23.09
C GLU A 56 7.46 -22.24 -22.01
N ARG A 57 7.81 -22.82 -20.85
CA ARG A 57 6.91 -22.95 -19.69
C ARG A 57 6.51 -21.60 -19.12
N LEU A 58 7.46 -20.69 -18.94
CA LEU A 58 7.21 -19.33 -18.46
C LEU A 58 6.31 -18.56 -19.43
N ARG A 59 6.51 -18.69 -20.75
CA ARG A 59 5.59 -18.09 -21.74
C ARG A 59 4.16 -18.60 -21.61
N ARG A 60 3.97 -19.91 -21.39
CA ARG A 60 2.64 -20.51 -21.17
C ARG A 60 1.98 -20.05 -19.87
N ILE A 61 2.75 -19.76 -18.82
CA ILE A 61 2.22 -19.25 -17.56
C ILE A 61 1.86 -17.76 -17.65
N ILE A 62 2.63 -16.98 -18.41
CA ILE A 62 2.44 -15.54 -18.54
C ILE A 62 1.31 -15.20 -19.53
N ALA A 63 1.20 -15.93 -20.65
CA ALA A 63 0.24 -15.64 -21.71
C ALA A 63 -1.24 -15.54 -21.24
N PRO A 64 -1.76 -16.43 -20.35
CA PRO A 64 -3.12 -16.31 -19.81
C PRO A 64 -3.32 -15.06 -18.96
N ARG A 65 -2.32 -14.67 -18.15
CA ARG A 65 -2.40 -13.46 -17.30
C ARG A 65 -2.45 -12.16 -18.10
N THR A 66 -1.96 -12.17 -19.33
CA THR A 66 -1.94 -10.97 -20.18
C THR A 66 -3.15 -10.84 -21.10
N LEU A 67 -3.99 -11.88 -21.24
CA LEU A 67 -5.01 -11.93 -22.30
C LEU A 67 -6.37 -12.54 -21.91
N GLY A 68 -6.57 -13.06 -20.70
CA GLY A 68 -7.85 -13.67 -20.31
C GLY A 68 -8.27 -13.33 -18.89
N ASP A 69 -9.09 -12.28 -18.77
CA ASP A 69 -10.10 -11.95 -17.73
C ASP A 69 -10.26 -10.43 -17.56
N ALA A 70 -10.24 -9.69 -18.68
CA ALA A 70 -10.61 -8.28 -18.73
C ALA A 70 -11.94 -8.05 -19.46
N GLU A 71 -12.77 -9.10 -19.63
CA GLU A 71 -14.03 -9.00 -20.39
C GLU A 71 -15.31 -9.11 -19.55
N ASP A 72 -15.27 -9.37 -18.23
CA ASP A 72 -16.51 -9.53 -17.44
C ASP A 72 -16.82 -8.40 -16.44
N PHE A 73 -16.07 -7.30 -16.48
CA PHE A 73 -16.38 -6.05 -15.75
C PHE A 73 -15.87 -4.82 -16.52
N GLU A 74 -16.22 -4.69 -17.79
CA GLU A 74 -16.24 -3.32 -18.34
C GLU A 74 -17.33 -2.56 -17.60
N ASP A 75 -16.94 -1.82 -16.56
CA ASP A 75 -17.80 -0.88 -15.84
C ASP A 75 -18.62 -0.09 -16.86
N GLU A 76 -19.94 -0.19 -16.77
CA GLU A 76 -20.88 0.56 -17.62
C GLU A 76 -20.55 2.07 -17.61
N GLU A 77 -20.03 2.55 -16.48
CA GLU A 77 -19.47 3.90 -16.31
C GLU A 77 -18.23 4.16 -17.19
N LEU A 78 -17.31 3.20 -17.29
CA LEU A 78 -16.12 3.32 -18.13
C LEU A 78 -16.49 3.36 -19.62
N LEU A 79 -17.49 2.58 -20.04
CA LEU A 79 -18.01 2.59 -21.40
C LEU A 79 -18.66 3.95 -21.74
N THR A 80 -19.46 4.50 -20.82
CA THR A 80 -20.06 5.84 -21.00
C THR A 80 -19.01 6.94 -21.04
N LEU A 81 -17.96 6.88 -20.21
CA LEU A 81 -16.81 7.79 -20.23
C LEU A 81 -16.05 7.73 -21.56
N ARG A 82 -15.74 6.53 -22.07
CA ARG A 82 -15.10 6.36 -23.39
C ARG A 82 -15.95 6.96 -24.50
N MET A 83 -17.26 6.74 -24.45
CA MET A 83 -18.20 7.30 -25.43
C MET A 83 -18.30 8.84 -25.33
N LEU A 84 -18.20 9.41 -24.12
CA LEU A 84 -18.15 10.85 -23.89
C LEU A 84 -16.87 11.48 -24.43
N VAL A 85 -15.71 10.84 -24.19
CA VAL A 85 -14.41 11.29 -24.72
C VAL A 85 -14.41 11.29 -26.25
N PHE A 86 -15.02 10.27 -26.86
CA PHE A 86 -15.18 10.20 -28.32
C PHE A 86 -16.08 11.33 -28.85
N LYS A 87 -17.20 11.61 -28.17
CA LYS A 87 -18.08 12.75 -28.49
C LYS A 87 -17.40 14.11 -28.30
N LEU A 88 -16.49 14.23 -27.35
CA LEU A 88 -15.73 15.45 -27.06
C LEU A 88 -14.56 15.69 -28.04
N GLY A 89 -14.32 14.79 -29.01
CA GLY A 89 -13.38 15.04 -30.11
C GLY A 89 -11.91 15.22 -29.67
N GLN A 90 -11.54 14.77 -28.47
CA GLN A 90 -10.16 14.90 -27.95
C GLN A 90 -9.11 14.02 -28.67
N THR A 91 -9.47 13.39 -29.79
CA THR A 91 -8.50 12.76 -30.70
C THR A 91 -7.69 13.79 -31.51
N GLU A 92 -8.06 15.07 -31.46
CA GLU A 92 -7.25 16.14 -32.03
C GLU A 92 -6.04 16.43 -31.12
N LYS A 93 -5.05 15.54 -31.17
CA LYS A 93 -3.66 15.87 -30.86
C LYS A 93 -3.32 17.05 -31.78
N ARG A 94 -3.44 18.27 -31.24
CA ARG A 94 -3.07 19.51 -31.92
C ARG A 94 -1.78 19.24 -32.68
N LYS A 95 -1.82 19.38 -34.01
CA LYS A 95 -0.61 19.44 -34.82
C LYS A 95 0.22 20.54 -34.17
N ARG A 96 1.33 20.19 -33.50
CA ARG A 96 2.35 21.19 -33.16
C ARG A 96 2.66 21.88 -34.48
N GLY A 97 2.34 23.16 -34.55
CA GLY A 97 2.78 23.99 -35.67
C GLY A 97 4.30 23.89 -35.80
N PRO A 98 4.86 24.29 -36.96
CA PRO A 98 6.31 24.40 -37.12
C PRO A 98 6.89 25.16 -35.94
N ASP A 99 7.91 24.58 -35.31
CA ASP A 99 8.52 25.09 -34.08
C ASP A 99 9.03 26.51 -34.38
N ILE A 100 8.33 27.54 -33.87
CA ILE A 100 8.75 28.93 -34.04
C ILE A 100 9.85 29.16 -33.00
N PRO A 101 11.08 29.52 -33.39
CA PRO A 101 12.15 29.76 -32.43
C PRO A 101 11.75 30.92 -31.53
N VAL A 102 11.49 30.61 -30.26
CA VAL A 102 11.24 31.61 -29.21
C VAL A 102 12.57 32.32 -28.94
N GLY A 103 12.77 33.46 -29.60
CA GLY A 103 14.02 34.21 -29.67
C GLY A 103 14.50 34.89 -28.38
N ASN A 104 14.25 34.32 -27.20
CA ASN A 104 14.75 34.82 -25.91
C ASN A 104 15.06 33.72 -24.88
N SER A 105 15.11 32.44 -25.27
CA SER A 105 15.60 31.41 -24.36
C SER A 105 17.12 31.50 -24.26
N PRO A 106 17.71 31.64 -23.05
CA PRO A 106 19.15 31.64 -22.89
C PRO A 106 19.75 30.35 -23.48
N PRO A 107 20.93 30.42 -24.12
CA PRO A 107 21.53 29.27 -24.77
C PRO A 107 21.63 28.14 -23.78
N VAL A 108 20.93 27.04 -24.07
CA VAL A 108 21.04 25.81 -23.29
C VAL A 108 22.44 25.27 -23.55
N ILE A 109 23.37 25.61 -22.66
CA ILE A 109 24.72 25.05 -22.62
C ILE A 109 24.54 23.59 -22.22
N THR A 110 24.39 22.71 -23.21
CA THR A 110 24.50 21.27 -22.99
C THR A 110 25.95 20.98 -22.63
N PRO A 111 26.25 20.44 -21.43
CA PRO A 111 27.61 20.11 -21.07
C PRO A 111 28.14 19.08 -22.07
N GLU A 112 29.31 19.39 -22.62
CA GLU A 112 30.03 18.57 -23.58
C GLU A 112 30.18 17.15 -23.00
N LYS A 113 29.80 16.13 -23.79
CA LYS A 113 29.94 14.72 -23.42
C LYS A 113 31.42 14.41 -23.23
N LYS A 114 31.90 14.50 -22.00
CA LYS A 114 33.23 14.02 -21.61
C LYS A 114 33.31 12.53 -21.95
N CYS A 115 34.23 12.22 -22.87
CA CYS A 115 34.55 10.86 -23.25
C CYS A 115 34.99 10.08 -22.00
N MET A 116 34.24 9.03 -21.64
CA MET A 116 34.62 8.04 -20.61
C MET A 116 35.75 7.17 -21.15
N GLY A 117 36.93 7.77 -21.31
CA GLY A 117 38.11 7.09 -21.80
C GLY A 117 39.31 7.60 -21.03
N MET A 118 39.84 6.76 -20.16
CA MET A 118 41.02 6.98 -19.31
C MET A 118 40.70 7.69 -18.00
N LEU A 119 40.15 6.94 -17.04
CA LEU A 119 40.48 7.19 -15.63
C LEU A 119 42.02 7.13 -15.55
N LEU A 120 42.66 8.30 -15.45
CA LEU A 120 44.10 8.43 -15.22
C LEU A 120 44.48 7.48 -14.08
N ASP A 121 45.66 6.85 -14.18
CA ASP A 121 46.16 5.91 -13.17
C ASP A 121 46.16 6.49 -11.75
N GLU A 122 46.20 7.83 -11.62
CA GLU A 122 46.02 8.55 -10.36
C GLU A 122 44.66 8.28 -9.69
N ALA A 123 43.57 8.18 -10.46
CA ALA A 123 42.25 7.86 -9.92
C ALA A 123 42.17 6.39 -9.47
N ARG A 124 42.84 5.46 -10.15
CA ARG A 124 42.96 4.07 -9.70
C ARG A 124 43.77 3.98 -8.41
N ALA A 125 44.90 4.69 -8.34
CA ALA A 125 45.73 4.76 -7.15
C ALA A 125 44.98 5.33 -5.93
N ARG A 126 44.15 6.37 -6.13
CA ARG A 126 43.28 6.90 -5.05
C ARG A 126 42.22 5.90 -4.60
N ILE A 127 41.61 5.16 -5.52
CA ILE A 127 40.64 4.10 -5.16
C ILE A 127 41.33 2.98 -4.38
N GLU A 128 42.56 2.63 -4.74
CA GLU A 128 43.34 1.59 -4.07
C GLU A 128 43.83 2.04 -2.68
N GLN A 129 44.25 3.30 -2.52
CA GLN A 129 44.52 3.90 -1.21
C GLN A 129 43.28 3.90 -0.30
N LEU A 130 42.12 4.29 -0.82
CA LEU A 130 40.87 4.27 -0.05
C LEU A 130 40.44 2.85 0.33
N LYS A 131 40.83 1.81 -0.44
CA LYS A 131 40.62 0.41 -0.05
C LYS A 131 41.59 -0.05 1.03
N LEU A 132 42.85 0.39 0.96
CA LEU A 132 43.90 0.01 1.92
C LEU A 132 43.70 0.71 3.28
N GLU A 133 43.34 2.00 3.28
CA GLU A 133 43.07 2.80 4.48
C GLU A 133 41.81 2.32 5.22
N ARG A 134 40.85 1.71 4.49
CA ARG A 134 39.68 1.05 5.07
C ARG A 134 39.99 -0.32 5.70
N GLY A 135 41.23 -0.80 5.59
CA GLY A 135 41.65 -2.11 6.06
C GLY A 135 42.16 -2.17 7.51
N SER A 136 42.41 -1.04 8.17
CA SER A 136 43.08 -1.06 9.49
C SER A 136 42.17 -0.79 10.70
N ASP A 137 41.05 -0.09 10.56
CA ASP A 137 40.21 0.29 11.73
C ASP A 137 38.70 0.02 11.53
N MET A 138 38.34 -1.03 10.79
CA MET A 138 36.99 -1.59 10.82
C MET A 138 37.01 -2.93 11.57
N GLY A 139 37.11 -2.82 12.89
CA GLY A 139 36.76 -3.91 13.79
C GLY A 139 35.39 -4.47 13.44
N THR A 140 35.34 -5.76 13.14
CA THR A 140 34.14 -6.60 13.00
C THR A 140 33.22 -6.31 11.81
N MET A 141 33.70 -6.53 10.58
CA MET A 141 32.81 -7.06 9.53
C MET A 141 32.53 -8.54 9.83
N SER A 142 31.72 -8.76 10.88
CA SER A 142 30.88 -9.94 10.99
C SER A 142 30.13 -10.06 9.67
N THR A 143 29.98 -11.27 9.15
CA THR A 143 28.94 -11.61 8.17
C THR A 143 27.66 -10.82 8.49
N PRO A 144 26.92 -10.30 7.50
CA PRO A 144 25.64 -9.62 7.75
C PRO A 144 24.59 -10.66 8.15
N THR A 145 24.75 -11.24 9.35
CA THR A 145 23.86 -12.25 9.94
C THR A 145 22.80 -11.61 10.83
N LYS A 146 22.75 -10.28 10.90
CA LYS A 146 21.72 -9.54 11.60
C LYS A 146 21.11 -8.55 10.62
N ILE A 147 20.05 -8.98 9.95
CA ILE A 147 19.17 -8.08 9.19
C ILE A 147 18.73 -6.99 10.18
N ASP A 148 18.94 -5.73 9.81
CA ASP A 148 18.49 -4.62 10.65
C ASP A 148 16.96 -4.69 10.70
N LEU A 149 16.40 -5.13 11.85
CA LEU A 149 14.96 -5.24 12.12
C LEU A 149 14.23 -3.87 12.15
N SER A 150 14.81 -2.90 11.47
CA SER A 150 14.29 -1.55 11.38
C SER A 150 13.19 -1.53 10.34
N LEU A 151 12.00 -1.10 10.76
CA LEU A 151 10.84 -0.87 9.90
C LEU A 151 11.01 0.32 8.93
N LYS A 152 12.25 0.80 8.68
CA LYS A 152 12.53 1.91 7.75
C LYS A 152 12.03 1.66 6.32
N HIS A 153 11.82 0.41 5.95
CA HIS A 153 11.32 0.03 4.63
C HIS A 153 9.79 0.02 4.53
N ILE A 154 9.08 0.05 5.67
CA ILE A 154 7.62 0.12 5.71
C ILE A 154 7.22 1.58 5.55
N THR A 155 6.45 1.87 4.50
CA THR A 155 6.14 3.26 4.15
C THR A 155 4.95 3.73 4.99
N THR A 156 5.16 4.77 5.79
CA THR A 156 4.07 5.37 6.57
C THR A 156 3.28 6.31 5.66
N SER A 157 2.01 5.98 5.41
CA SER A 157 1.12 6.84 4.64
C SER A 157 0.17 7.59 5.58
N CYS A 158 0.10 8.92 5.43
CA CYS A 158 -0.71 9.80 6.27
C CYS A 158 -2.13 10.06 5.72
N GLY A 159 -2.70 9.11 4.96
CA GLY A 159 -4.04 9.23 4.36
C GLY A 159 -5.12 8.42 5.08
N PRO A 160 -6.41 8.57 4.71
CA PRO A 160 -7.47 7.65 5.11
C PRO A 160 -7.08 6.20 4.77
N GLY A 161 -7.16 5.29 5.74
CA GLY A 161 -6.72 3.90 5.59
C GLY A 161 -5.19 3.70 5.59
N GLY A 162 -4.39 4.76 5.76
CA GLY A 162 -2.94 4.65 5.81
C GLY A 162 -2.43 3.85 7.01
N LYS A 163 -3.10 4.02 8.15
CA LYS A 163 -2.83 3.25 9.38
C LYS A 163 -3.07 1.75 9.19
N GLU A 164 -4.18 1.37 8.57
CA GLU A 164 -4.52 -0.04 8.31
C GLU A 164 -3.48 -0.71 7.40
N LYS A 165 -3.04 -0.02 6.33
CA LYS A 165 -1.98 -0.51 5.46
C LYS A 165 -0.65 -0.68 6.19
N PHE A 166 -0.30 0.28 7.04
CA PHE A 166 0.91 0.19 7.87
C PHE A 166 0.86 -1.00 8.83
N GLU A 167 -0.26 -1.20 9.52
CA GLU A 167 -0.47 -2.33 10.42
C GLU A 167 -0.35 -3.66 9.68
N GLN A 168 -0.92 -3.76 8.47
CA GLN A 168 -0.82 -4.95 7.62
C GLN A 168 0.61 -5.21 7.15
N GLU A 169 1.33 -4.20 6.66
CA GLU A 169 2.73 -4.36 6.26
C GLU A 169 3.62 -4.76 7.44
N CYS A 170 3.35 -4.24 8.64
CA CYS A 170 4.04 -4.66 9.87
C CYS A 170 3.74 -6.11 10.21
N LEU A 171 2.47 -6.53 10.08
CA LEU A 171 2.04 -7.91 10.31
C LEU A 171 2.80 -8.87 9.39
N ASP A 172 2.76 -8.60 8.08
CA ASP A 172 3.44 -9.41 7.07
C ASP A 172 4.96 -9.46 7.32
N PHE A 173 5.55 -8.33 7.73
CA PHE A 173 6.98 -8.26 8.07
C PHE A 173 7.33 -9.14 9.27
N TYR A 174 6.60 -9.01 10.39
CA TYR A 174 6.90 -9.75 11.61
C TYR A 174 6.55 -11.24 11.52
N ASP A 175 5.51 -11.60 10.76
CA ASP A 175 5.13 -12.99 10.51
C ASP A 175 6.20 -13.74 9.68
N ALA A 176 6.88 -13.02 8.78
CA ALA A 176 7.99 -13.57 7.99
C ALA A 176 9.31 -13.71 8.78
N LEU A 177 9.44 -13.14 9.98
CA LEU A 177 10.66 -13.22 10.77
C LEU A 177 10.82 -14.58 11.45
N PRO A 178 12.05 -15.10 11.56
CA PRO A 178 12.30 -16.25 12.42
C PRO A 178 12.08 -15.88 13.89
N ILE A 179 11.72 -16.88 14.69
CA ILE A 179 11.37 -16.74 16.12
C ILE A 179 12.46 -15.99 16.91
N ASP A 180 13.73 -16.22 16.62
CA ASP A 180 14.85 -15.58 17.33
C ASP A 180 14.93 -14.07 17.06
N GLU A 181 14.62 -13.65 15.83
CA GLU A 181 14.55 -12.24 15.44
C GLU A 181 13.30 -11.56 16.02
N LEU A 182 12.17 -12.26 16.03
CA LEU A 182 10.95 -11.77 16.67
C LEU A 182 11.14 -11.54 18.18
N LYS A 183 11.78 -12.49 18.88
CA LYS A 183 12.15 -12.33 20.30
C LYS A 183 13.07 -11.13 20.52
N GLU A 184 14.03 -10.91 19.62
CA GLU A 184 14.92 -9.75 19.67
C GLU A 184 14.15 -8.43 19.49
N ALA A 185 13.20 -8.38 18.56
CA ALA A 185 12.31 -7.22 18.42
C ALA A 185 11.52 -6.94 19.71
N CYS A 186 10.94 -7.98 20.32
CA CYS A 186 10.25 -7.89 21.60
C CYS A 186 11.15 -7.33 22.72
N ARG A 187 12.42 -7.78 22.82
CA ARG A 187 13.37 -7.26 23.81
C ARG A 187 13.64 -5.76 23.64
N ARG A 188 13.79 -5.30 22.39
CA ARG A 188 14.06 -3.88 22.09
C ARG A 188 12.91 -2.97 22.48
N GLU A 189 11.68 -3.41 22.24
CA GLU A 189 10.47 -2.65 22.54
C GLU A 189 9.90 -2.91 23.94
N LYS A 190 10.56 -3.77 24.72
CA LYS A 190 10.18 -4.20 26.08
C LYS A 190 8.80 -4.90 26.11
N VAL A 191 8.47 -5.65 25.07
CA VAL A 191 7.27 -6.47 24.98
C VAL A 191 7.58 -7.88 25.52
N PRO A 192 6.78 -8.45 26.44
CA PRO A 192 6.99 -9.83 26.89
C PRO A 192 6.64 -10.82 25.76
N TYR A 193 7.49 -11.81 25.55
CA TYR A 193 7.29 -12.86 24.54
C TYR A 193 6.66 -14.11 25.20
N GLU A 194 5.37 -14.31 24.97
CA GLU A 194 4.62 -15.49 25.44
C GLU A 194 4.19 -16.37 24.25
N ASN A 195 3.55 -15.74 23.26
CA ASN A 195 3.09 -16.36 22.01
C ASN A 195 3.49 -15.44 20.84
N SER A 196 3.95 -16.01 19.73
CA SER A 196 4.36 -15.25 18.54
C SER A 196 3.25 -14.33 18.02
N GLU A 197 2.03 -14.83 17.85
CA GLU A 197 0.92 -14.03 17.32
C GLU A 197 0.59 -12.84 18.23
N TYR A 198 0.61 -13.05 19.53
CA TYR A 198 0.28 -12.02 20.51
C TYR A 198 1.41 -11.00 20.65
N ALA A 199 2.66 -11.45 20.57
CA ALA A 199 3.83 -10.59 20.53
C ALA A 199 3.81 -9.67 19.30
N ILE A 200 3.49 -10.22 18.12
CA ILE A 200 3.36 -9.46 16.87
C ILE A 200 2.27 -8.40 17.01
N LYS A 201 1.07 -8.78 17.48
CA LYS A 201 -0.02 -7.81 17.70
C LYS A 201 0.40 -6.68 18.64
N ARG A 202 1.10 -6.98 19.74
CA ARG A 202 1.59 -5.96 20.69
C ARG A 202 2.62 -5.03 20.04
N LEU A 203 3.58 -5.57 19.28
CA LEU A 203 4.57 -4.79 18.53
C LEU A 203 3.88 -3.84 17.53
N ILE A 204 2.91 -4.34 16.77
CA ILE A 204 2.15 -3.52 15.81
C ILE A 204 1.41 -2.39 16.50
N ILE A 205 0.72 -2.67 17.61
CA ILE A 205 0.00 -1.63 18.38
C ILE A 205 0.97 -0.56 18.88
N GLN A 206 2.10 -0.97 19.46
CA GLN A 206 3.10 -0.06 20.00
C GLN A 206 3.74 0.81 18.90
N ARG A 207 4.08 0.21 17.76
CA ARG A 207 4.60 0.93 16.58
C ARG A 207 3.60 1.89 15.99
N SER A 208 2.37 1.45 15.79
CA SER A 208 1.29 2.26 15.23
C SER A 208 0.97 3.45 16.14
N ALA A 209 1.00 3.24 17.46
CA ALA A 209 0.84 4.33 18.43
C ALA A 209 1.95 5.37 18.31
N VAL A 210 3.22 4.98 18.15
CA VAL A 210 4.34 5.93 17.99
C VAL A 210 4.30 6.68 16.65
N THR A 211 4.00 5.96 15.57
CA THR A 211 4.00 6.51 14.21
C THR A 211 2.80 7.41 13.93
N TYR A 212 1.62 7.03 14.43
CA TYR A 212 0.38 7.76 14.24
C TYR A 212 -0.05 8.54 15.49
N ASP A 213 0.89 8.82 16.41
CA ASP A 213 0.63 9.70 17.54
C ASP A 213 0.28 11.10 17.00
N PRO A 214 -0.91 11.65 17.32
CA PRO A 214 -1.30 12.99 16.86
C PRO A 214 -0.32 14.08 17.33
N THR A 215 0.49 13.83 18.35
CA THR A 215 1.51 14.77 18.85
C THR A 215 2.82 14.73 18.06
N THR A 216 3.14 13.60 17.40
CA THR A 216 4.40 13.42 16.67
C THR A 216 4.27 13.73 15.19
N ILE A 217 3.06 13.68 14.63
CA ILE A 217 2.80 14.09 13.26
C ILE A 217 2.91 15.62 13.21
N PRO A 218 3.97 16.19 12.60
CA PRO A 218 4.03 17.63 12.39
C PRO A 218 2.88 17.99 11.46
N LEU A 219 1.80 18.55 12.04
CA LEU A 219 0.73 19.11 11.25
C LEU A 219 1.37 20.09 10.27
N PRO A 220 1.11 19.95 8.96
CA PRO A 220 1.62 20.91 8.01
C PRO A 220 1.09 22.28 8.42
N LEU A 221 1.99 23.16 8.86
CA LEU A 221 1.71 24.55 9.29
C LEU A 221 1.04 25.40 8.19
N SER A 222 0.70 24.83 7.05
CA SER A 222 0.13 25.48 5.87
C SER A 222 -1.40 25.64 5.89
N SER A 223 -2.13 25.30 6.96
CA SER A 223 -3.59 25.58 7.04
C SER A 223 -3.99 26.77 7.93
N ILE A 224 -3.02 27.46 8.56
CA ILE A 224 -3.27 28.73 9.29
C ILE A 224 -3.26 29.92 8.30
N LEU A 225 -3.81 29.76 7.10
CA LEU A 225 -4.05 30.88 6.20
C LEU A 225 -5.51 30.94 5.77
N ARG A 226 -6.24 31.78 6.50
CA ARG A 226 -7.37 32.59 6.01
C ARG A 226 -8.72 31.87 5.87
N MET A 227 -9.32 31.52 7.01
CA MET A 227 -10.78 31.59 7.15
C MET A 227 -11.20 33.08 7.03
N GLN A 228 -11.40 33.56 5.81
CA GLN A 228 -12.23 34.76 5.63
C GLN A 228 -13.68 34.35 5.85
N THR A 229 -14.21 34.89 6.94
CA THR A 229 -15.62 34.98 7.28
C THR A 229 -16.44 35.45 6.08
N GLN A 230 -17.17 34.53 5.44
CA GLN A 230 -18.36 34.90 4.68
C GLN A 230 -19.59 34.53 5.51
N SER A 231 -20.13 35.58 6.11
CA SER A 231 -21.50 35.73 6.59
C SER A 231 -22.49 35.00 5.67
N SER A 232 -23.24 34.05 6.23
CA SER A 232 -24.54 33.66 5.69
C SER A 232 -25.54 33.57 6.83
N LYS A 233 -26.72 34.12 6.55
CA LYS A 233 -27.77 34.49 7.48
C LYS A 233 -28.37 33.27 8.17
N GLY A 234 -28.73 33.48 9.44
CA GLY A 234 -29.29 32.47 10.31
C GLY A 234 -30.56 31.80 9.75
N VAL A 235 -30.60 30.50 9.92
CA VAL A 235 -31.82 29.70 9.98
C VAL A 235 -31.83 29.10 11.38
N VAL A 236 -32.76 29.61 12.20
CA VAL A 236 -33.09 29.08 13.51
C VAL A 236 -33.75 27.72 13.29
N LEU A 237 -33.02 26.64 13.56
CA LEU A 237 -33.62 25.33 13.79
C LEU A 237 -33.57 25.06 15.29
N LYS A 238 -34.78 24.89 15.82
CA LYS A 238 -35.14 24.59 17.18
C LYS A 238 -34.60 23.19 17.53
N GLU A 239 -33.64 23.13 18.44
CA GLU A 239 -33.08 21.90 18.99
C GLU A 239 -34.05 21.37 20.07
N GLU A 240 -34.69 20.24 19.78
CA GLU A 240 -35.50 19.49 20.74
C GLU A 240 -34.59 18.42 21.35
N ALA A 241 -34.19 18.66 22.60
CA ALA A 241 -33.37 17.76 23.39
C ALA A 241 -34.20 16.52 23.78
N THR A 242 -33.78 15.34 23.33
CA THR A 242 -34.09 14.08 24.01
C THR A 242 -32.78 13.44 24.41
N GLN A 243 -32.48 13.59 25.69
CA GLN A 243 -31.34 13.08 26.41
C GLN A 243 -31.75 11.70 26.95
N GLU A 244 -31.29 10.62 26.33
CA GLU A 244 -31.43 9.26 26.87
C GLU A 244 -30.13 8.89 27.60
N PRO A 245 -30.15 8.67 28.92
CA PRO A 245 -29.00 8.18 29.67
C PRO A 245 -28.98 6.65 29.63
N TYR A 246 -27.94 6.08 29.01
CA TYR A 246 -27.71 4.63 29.08
C TYR A 246 -26.59 4.34 30.08
N ASP A 247 -26.99 4.13 31.34
CA ASP A 247 -26.19 3.43 32.34
C ASP A 247 -26.14 1.95 31.97
N SER A 248 -24.94 1.40 31.84
CA SER A 248 -24.73 -0.05 31.77
C SER A 248 -23.54 -0.42 32.64
N GLU A 249 -23.84 -0.55 33.92
CA GLU A 249 -23.03 -1.23 34.93
C GLU A 249 -23.00 -2.73 34.59
N ALA A 250 -21.97 -3.19 33.88
CA ALA A 250 -21.72 -4.61 33.69
C ALA A 250 -20.88 -5.15 34.86
N SER A 251 -21.58 -5.77 35.80
CA SER A 251 -21.06 -6.49 36.96
C SER A 251 -20.21 -7.71 36.50
N PHE A 252 -18.94 -7.75 36.90
CA PHE A 252 -18.06 -8.91 36.75
C PHE A 252 -18.14 -9.75 38.03
N SER A 253 -18.65 -10.99 37.93
CA SER A 253 -18.55 -11.98 39.01
C SER A 253 -17.28 -12.81 38.83
N GLU A 254 -16.35 -12.69 39.78
CA GLU A 254 -15.26 -13.65 39.99
C GLU A 254 -15.84 -14.99 40.45
N ASN A 255 -15.52 -16.07 39.73
CA ASN A 255 -15.75 -17.43 40.20
C ASN A 255 -14.40 -18.13 40.31
N ASP A 256 -13.82 -18.07 41.50
CA ASP A 256 -12.77 -18.97 41.97
C ASP A 256 -13.34 -20.39 42.06
N SER A 257 -12.58 -21.38 41.59
CA SER A 257 -12.82 -22.79 41.95
C SER A 257 -11.49 -23.51 42.03
N GLU A 258 -11.27 -24.09 43.21
CA GLU A 258 -10.24 -25.04 43.62
C GLU A 258 -10.24 -26.34 42.78
#